data_AF-A0ABD5TLN5-F1
#
_entry.id   AF-A0ABD5TLN5-F1
#
_cell.length_a   1.000
_cell.length_b   1.000
_cell.length_c   1.000
_cell.angle_alpha   90.00
_cell.angle_beta   90.00
_cell.angle_gamma   90.00
#
_symmetry.space_group_name_H-M   'P 1'
#
loop_
_entity.id
_entity.type
_entity.pdbx_description
1 polymer ?
#
loop_
_entity_poly.entity_id
_entity_poly.type
_entity_poly.pdbx_seq_one_letter_code
_entity_poly.pdbx_strand_id
1 'polypeptide(L)'
;MRRRTFWVLDDDDQLLVEHLSAGLGRTTARVLAYLLLRTEREDGPATILQVQVGTGTSRSTIRDALARLEDRVLVERTTVEPNSRTHGRPPSAWRPAGDRRSSRRRTYDRHATALLERAETIFLDRQSGDGGARADATRADDARPADDATSADDGARADDATRADDATRADDVTVAVNWRPNGLHVPFYAATTAGWYDAYDVGVEFGHHDGSLRALDRVRSGGADVGIAGAATVLRARAEGARVVPVAVLYQRAMTVLYTVREVFGEELRSVAQLHGRRIGMPPNSETGVLGRLFVSQTALEDDIEIAETVGEEREALLAGPADVVTGSVTDPRDLERRGKTVDALLVTDHFPIYGPTVVVRERALRTRRSVLRAFLAGTVGGWAEANQDPGPAASRIADLGGEDPERVRTTFERAAAEFGRSDDTRDHGWGWQRERTWDRLRTALEQGRLLTGEL
;
A
#
# COMPACT_ATOMS: atom_id res chain seq x y z
N MET A 1 -27.10 35.15 31.62
CA MET A 1 -26.44 33.90 31.16
C MET A 1 -25.53 34.25 29.99
N ARG A 2 -24.19 34.18 30.12
CA ARG A 2 -23.30 34.48 28.97
C ARG A 2 -23.38 33.30 27.99
N ARG A 3 -23.93 33.52 26.80
CA ARG A 3 -23.80 32.55 25.69
C ARG A 3 -22.31 32.49 25.32
N ARG A 4 -21.73 31.28 25.39
CA ARG A 4 -20.42 30.99 24.80
C ARG A 4 -20.67 30.36 23.45
N THR A 5 -20.20 31.00 22.40
CA THR A 5 -20.18 30.45 21.05
C THR A 5 -18.91 29.62 20.90
N PHE A 6 -19.01 28.44 20.31
CA PHE A 6 -17.86 27.58 20.01
C PHE A 6 -17.75 27.46 18.49
N TRP A 7 -16.53 27.58 17.99
CA TRP A 7 -16.24 27.28 16.59
C TRP A 7 -16.27 25.76 16.35
N VAL A 8 -16.74 25.36 15.17
CA VAL A 8 -16.94 23.98 14.73
C VAL A 8 -16.26 23.80 13.38
N LEU A 9 -15.65 22.63 13.16
CA LEU A 9 -15.07 22.28 11.86
C LEU A 9 -16.14 22.32 10.76
N ASP A 10 -15.81 23.00 9.66
CA ASP A 10 -16.64 23.13 8.47
C ASP A 10 -16.00 22.43 7.25
N ASP A 11 -16.59 22.63 6.07
CA ASP A 11 -16.15 21.98 4.84
C ASP A 11 -14.77 22.49 4.36
N ASP A 12 -14.38 23.72 4.71
CA ASP A 12 -13.07 24.27 4.34
C ASP A 12 -11.94 23.59 5.12
N ASP A 13 -12.24 23.05 6.31
CA ASP A 13 -11.29 22.32 7.14
C ASP A 13 -11.08 20.86 6.70
N GLN A 14 -11.94 20.35 5.81
CA GLN A 14 -11.98 18.94 5.43
C GLN A 14 -10.68 18.46 4.78
N LEU A 15 -9.99 19.34 4.03
CA LEU A 15 -8.70 19.04 3.42
C LEU A 15 -7.61 18.68 4.45
N LEU A 16 -7.60 19.34 5.61
CA LEU A 16 -6.64 19.02 6.67
C LEU A 16 -7.00 17.68 7.33
N VAL A 17 -8.29 17.42 7.54
CA VAL A 17 -8.78 16.15 8.10
C VAL A 17 -8.38 14.99 7.18
N GLU A 18 -8.55 15.14 5.87
CA GLU A 18 -8.23 14.10 4.88
C GLU A 18 -6.74 13.76 4.86
N HIS A 19 -5.86 14.76 4.83
CA HIS A 19 -4.42 14.53 4.96
C HIS A 19 -4.07 13.75 6.21
N LEU A 20 -4.51 14.24 7.37
CA LEU A 20 -4.20 13.61 8.65
C LEU A 20 -4.81 12.20 8.76
N SER A 21 -5.94 11.96 8.09
CA SER A 21 -6.62 10.66 8.11
C SER A 21 -5.78 9.55 7.48
N ALA A 22 -4.89 9.87 6.53
CA ALA A 22 -3.99 8.89 5.93
C ALA A 22 -3.07 8.21 6.96
N GLY A 23 -2.75 8.89 8.07
CA GLY A 23 -1.93 8.32 9.16
C GLY A 23 -2.65 8.08 10.49
N LEU A 24 -3.87 8.57 10.68
CA LEU A 24 -4.57 8.51 11.99
C LEU A 24 -5.94 7.83 11.95
N GLY A 25 -6.48 7.59 10.76
CA GLY A 25 -7.91 7.36 10.59
C GLY A 25 -8.74 8.63 10.76
N ARG A 26 -9.96 8.61 10.25
CA ARG A 26 -10.82 9.80 10.09
C ARG A 26 -11.14 10.48 11.42
N THR A 27 -11.51 9.71 12.44
CA THR A 27 -11.97 10.25 13.72
C THR A 27 -10.85 10.94 14.48
N THR A 28 -9.69 10.28 14.61
CA THR A 28 -8.51 10.83 15.29
C THR A 28 -7.97 12.05 14.54
N ALA A 29 -7.96 12.00 13.19
CA ALA A 29 -7.58 13.12 12.35
C ALA A 29 -8.48 14.34 12.57
N ARG A 30 -9.81 14.15 12.68
CA ARG A 30 -10.76 15.24 12.94
C ARG A 30 -10.49 15.92 14.29
N VAL A 31 -10.14 15.15 15.33
CA VAL A 31 -9.74 15.72 16.63
C VAL A 31 -8.45 16.53 16.52
N LEU A 32 -7.42 16.01 15.87
CA LEU A 32 -6.16 16.73 15.69
C LEU A 32 -6.32 17.99 14.82
N ALA A 33 -7.07 17.90 13.73
CA ALA A 33 -7.38 19.03 12.85
C ALA A 33 -8.06 20.14 13.64
N TYR A 34 -9.09 19.83 14.44
CA TYR A 34 -9.75 20.80 15.31
C TYR A 34 -8.75 21.49 16.24
N LEU A 35 -7.86 20.74 16.90
CA LEU A 35 -6.88 21.32 17.82
C LEU A 35 -5.88 22.24 17.10
N LEU A 36 -5.40 21.86 15.92
CA LEU A 36 -4.48 22.66 15.09
C LEU A 36 -5.13 23.93 14.55
N LEU A 37 -6.37 23.83 14.10
CA LEU A 37 -7.12 24.95 13.54
C LEU A 37 -7.60 25.92 14.63
N ARG A 38 -7.80 25.40 15.85
CA ARG A 38 -8.18 26.23 17.00
C ARG A 38 -7.03 27.13 17.46
N THR A 39 -5.77 26.71 17.36
CA THR A 39 -4.63 27.54 17.82
C THR A 39 -4.49 28.85 17.05
N GLU A 40 -5.12 28.97 15.88
CA GLU A 40 -5.14 30.21 15.08
C GLU A 40 -6.30 31.14 15.45
N ARG A 41 -7.29 30.65 16.22
CA ARG A 41 -8.54 31.35 16.51
C ARG A 41 -8.73 31.65 17.99
N GLU A 42 -8.24 30.77 18.87
CA GLU A 42 -8.42 30.88 20.31
C GLU A 42 -7.12 30.59 21.05
N ASP A 43 -6.81 31.46 22.00
CA ASP A 43 -5.75 31.21 22.97
C ASP A 43 -6.15 30.13 23.99
N GLY A 44 -5.15 29.43 24.53
CA GLY A 44 -5.38 28.45 25.60
C GLY A 44 -5.60 27.01 25.13
N PRO A 45 -5.51 26.02 26.02
CA PRO A 45 -5.72 24.61 25.68
C PRO A 45 -7.22 24.29 25.56
N ALA A 46 -7.57 23.27 24.76
CA ALA A 46 -8.95 22.85 24.56
C ALA A 46 -9.37 21.75 25.54
N THR A 47 -10.49 21.91 26.23
CA THR A 47 -11.11 20.88 27.06
C THR A 47 -11.85 19.84 26.22
N ILE A 48 -12.17 18.67 26.78
CA ILE A 48 -13.01 17.65 26.12
C ILE A 48 -14.34 18.24 25.61
N LEU A 49 -14.96 19.15 26.37
CA LEU A 49 -16.23 19.77 25.95
C LEU A 49 -16.05 20.62 24.69
N GLN A 50 -14.97 21.39 24.60
CA GLN A 50 -14.66 22.19 23.40
C GLN A 50 -14.39 21.29 22.21
N VAL A 51 -13.58 20.24 22.37
CA VAL A 51 -13.32 19.25 21.31
C VAL A 51 -14.62 18.57 20.89
N GLN A 52 -15.52 18.24 21.84
CA GLN A 52 -16.81 17.64 21.55
C GLN A 52 -17.71 18.52 20.71
N VAL A 53 -17.88 19.78 21.10
CA VAL A 53 -18.70 20.73 20.33
C VAL A 53 -18.05 20.99 18.97
N GLY A 54 -16.74 21.22 18.94
CA GLY A 54 -16.02 21.60 17.74
C GLY A 54 -15.88 20.49 16.68
N THR A 55 -15.92 19.22 17.10
CA THR A 55 -15.83 18.07 16.19
C THR A 55 -17.18 17.40 15.96
N GLY A 56 -18.22 17.67 16.75
CA GLY A 56 -19.49 16.94 16.69
C GLY A 56 -19.37 15.45 17.04
N THR A 57 -18.30 15.04 17.72
CA THR A 57 -17.98 13.63 18.01
C THR A 57 -18.35 13.25 19.44
N SER A 58 -18.67 11.98 19.70
CA SER A 58 -19.04 11.51 21.04
C SER A 58 -17.88 11.65 22.05
N ARG A 59 -18.23 11.80 23.34
CA ARG A 59 -17.24 11.99 24.41
C ARG A 59 -16.32 10.79 24.63
N SER A 60 -16.79 9.56 24.44
CA SER A 60 -15.93 8.36 24.56
C SER A 60 -14.93 8.32 23.41
N THR A 61 -15.42 8.50 22.18
CA THR A 61 -14.61 8.54 20.97
C THR A 61 -13.51 9.61 21.03
N ILE A 62 -13.81 10.78 21.59
CA ILE A 62 -12.81 11.84 21.78
C ILE A 62 -11.73 11.44 22.78
N ARG A 63 -12.07 10.74 23.87
CA ARG A 63 -11.06 10.28 24.83
C ARG A 63 -10.12 9.28 24.18
N ASP A 64 -10.66 8.34 23.41
CA ASP A 64 -9.85 7.34 22.70
C ASP A 64 -8.95 8.01 21.66
N ALA A 65 -9.48 8.98 20.90
CA ALA A 65 -8.70 9.77 19.95
C ALA A 65 -7.59 10.58 20.63
N LEU A 66 -7.88 11.26 21.74
CA LEU A 66 -6.88 12.03 22.50
C LEU A 66 -5.80 11.14 23.09
N ALA A 67 -6.16 9.98 23.64
CA ALA A 67 -5.19 9.00 24.14
C ALA A 67 -4.24 8.54 23.02
N ARG A 68 -4.79 8.19 21.84
CA ARG A 68 -3.97 7.84 20.66
C ARG A 68 -3.05 8.98 20.21
N LEU A 69 -3.51 10.23 20.27
CA LEU A 69 -2.72 11.40 19.91
C LEU A 69 -1.62 11.69 20.95
N GLU A 70 -1.88 11.45 22.23
CA GLU A 70 -0.89 11.53 23.31
C GLU A 70 0.21 10.47 23.10
N ASP A 71 -0.17 9.21 22.88
CA ASP A 71 0.75 8.09 22.64
C ASP A 71 1.67 8.34 21.42
N ARG A 72 1.15 9.04 20.40
CA ARG A 72 1.91 9.41 19.19
C ARG A 72 2.66 10.73 19.33
N VAL A 73 2.58 11.41 20.48
CA VAL A 73 3.22 12.71 20.75
C VAL A 73 2.79 13.77 19.73
N LEU A 74 1.49 13.79 19.40
CA LEU A 74 0.87 14.77 18.50
C LEU A 74 0.12 15.86 19.28
N VAL A 75 -0.23 15.58 20.53
CA VAL A 75 -0.84 16.54 21.45
C VAL A 75 -0.19 16.44 22.82
N GLU A 76 -0.27 17.53 23.57
CA GLU A 76 0.16 17.61 24.96
C GLU A 76 -1.04 17.77 25.87
N ARG A 77 -1.08 16.96 26.93
CA ARG A 77 -2.09 17.07 27.98
C ARG A 77 -1.67 18.08 29.03
N THR A 78 -2.56 19.02 29.33
CA THR A 78 -2.39 20.07 30.33
C THR A 78 -3.67 20.23 31.15
N THR A 79 -3.76 21.31 31.94
CA THR A 79 -4.96 21.69 32.70
C THR A 79 -5.33 23.14 32.42
N VAL A 80 -6.63 23.45 32.44
CA VAL A 80 -7.08 24.86 32.39
C VAL A 80 -6.79 25.52 33.73
N GLU A 81 -6.16 26.70 33.74
CA GLU A 81 -5.97 27.47 34.97
C GLU A 81 -7.33 27.71 35.66
N PRO A 82 -7.44 27.40 36.96
CA PRO A 82 -8.68 27.66 37.68
C PRO A 82 -8.89 29.17 37.74
N ASN A 83 -10.02 29.67 37.22
CA ASN A 83 -10.47 30.99 37.63
C ASN A 83 -10.62 30.99 39.15
N SER A 84 -10.26 32.10 39.81
CA SER A 84 -10.22 32.29 41.29
C SER A 84 -11.51 31.94 42.05
N ARG A 85 -12.57 31.52 41.36
CA ARG A 85 -13.89 31.11 41.90
C ARG A 85 -14.22 29.62 41.71
N THR A 86 -13.31 28.81 41.16
CA THR A 86 -13.58 27.41 40.81
C THR A 86 -13.02 26.47 41.88
N HIS A 87 -13.87 25.85 42.69
CA HIS A 87 -13.45 24.81 43.65
C HIS A 87 -13.44 23.44 42.95
N GLY A 88 -12.30 22.74 42.96
CA GLY A 88 -12.15 21.39 42.39
C GLY A 88 -10.85 21.18 41.63
N ARG A 89 -10.58 19.93 41.21
CA ARG A 89 -9.42 19.60 40.37
C ARG A 89 -9.56 20.29 39.00
N PRO A 90 -8.55 21.05 38.54
CA PRO A 90 -8.57 21.68 37.21
C PRO A 90 -8.90 20.67 36.11
N PRO A 91 -9.79 21.01 35.15
CA PRO A 91 -10.13 20.10 34.07
C PRO A 91 -8.92 19.89 33.15
N SER A 92 -8.74 18.65 32.69
CA SER A 92 -7.75 18.35 31.64
C SER A 92 -8.09 19.09 30.35
N ALA A 93 -7.05 19.54 29.66
CA ALA A 93 -7.12 20.21 28.38
C ALA A 93 -5.93 19.81 27.49
N TRP A 94 -6.01 20.08 26.20
CA TRP A 94 -5.04 19.61 25.20
C TRP A 94 -4.60 20.74 24.28
N ARG A 95 -3.35 20.66 23.81
CA ARG A 95 -2.80 21.50 22.74
C ARG A 95 -2.08 20.62 21.72
N PRO A 96 -2.03 21.01 20.43
CA PRO A 96 -1.13 20.38 19.48
C PRO A 96 0.33 20.49 19.96
N ALA A 97 1.13 19.45 19.74
CA ALA A 97 2.57 19.47 20.03
C ALA A 97 3.40 20.28 19.00
N GLY A 98 2.76 20.85 17.97
CA GLY A 98 3.38 21.74 17.00
C GLY A 98 2.40 22.23 15.94
N ASP A 99 2.91 22.97 14.96
CA ASP A 99 2.10 23.52 13.85
C ASP A 99 1.54 22.44 12.90
N ARG A 100 0.74 22.87 11.92
CA ARG A 100 0.11 21.99 10.92
C ARG A 100 1.12 21.16 10.13
N ARG A 101 2.21 21.77 9.65
CA ARG A 101 3.22 21.12 8.82
C ARG A 101 3.97 20.06 9.61
N SER A 102 4.46 20.41 10.79
CA SER A 102 5.18 19.52 11.69
C SER A 102 4.28 18.38 12.20
N SER A 103 3.00 18.65 12.47
CA SER A 103 2.04 17.64 12.91
C SER A 103 1.67 16.66 11.80
N ARG A 104 1.54 17.12 10.55
CA ARG A 104 1.36 16.24 9.38
C ARG A 104 2.57 15.32 9.18
N ARG A 105 3.78 15.88 9.24
CA ARG A 105 5.02 15.10 9.14
C ARG A 105 5.12 14.04 10.26
N ARG A 106 4.95 14.45 11.53
CA ARG A 106 4.96 13.51 12.66
C ARG A 106 3.87 12.45 12.52
N THR A 107 2.70 12.80 12.00
CA THR A 107 1.60 11.86 11.80
C THR A 107 2.00 10.71 10.88
N TYR A 108 2.57 11.01 9.71
CA TYR A 108 2.97 9.97 8.77
C TYR A 108 4.18 9.17 9.27
N ASP A 109 5.12 9.82 9.94
CA ASP A 109 6.28 9.17 10.57
C ASP A 109 5.89 8.14 11.64
N ARG A 110 4.98 8.53 12.55
CA ARG A 110 4.44 7.64 13.59
C ARG A 110 3.59 6.53 13.00
N HIS A 111 2.84 6.83 11.94
CA HIS A 111 2.05 5.82 11.26
C HIS A 111 2.93 4.79 10.53
N ALA A 112 3.97 5.23 9.83
CA ALA A 112 4.95 4.35 9.21
C ALA A 112 5.62 3.43 10.23
N THR A 113 5.94 3.95 11.42
CA THR A 113 6.45 3.13 12.53
C THR A 113 5.44 2.05 12.94
N ALA A 114 4.17 2.43 13.12
CA ALA A 114 3.11 1.50 13.47
C ALA A 114 2.86 0.43 12.38
N LEU A 115 3.01 0.77 11.09
CA LEU A 115 2.91 -0.19 9.99
C LEU A 115 4.02 -1.25 10.07
N LEU A 116 5.27 -0.84 10.35
CA LEU A 116 6.39 -1.76 10.52
C LEU A 116 6.19 -2.68 11.74
N GLU A 117 5.83 -2.12 12.90
CA GLU A 117 5.53 -2.90 14.11
C GLU A 117 4.39 -3.89 13.89
N ARG A 118 3.35 -3.46 13.17
CA ARG A 118 2.21 -4.31 12.82
C ARG A 118 2.64 -5.47 11.94
N ALA A 119 3.52 -5.23 10.98
CA ALA A 119 4.06 -6.27 10.11
C ALA A 119 4.91 -7.28 10.90
N GLU A 120 5.73 -6.82 11.85
CA GLU A 120 6.50 -7.68 12.75
C GLU A 120 5.58 -8.57 13.59
N THR A 121 4.52 -8.00 14.17
CA THR A 121 3.52 -8.75 14.95
C THR A 121 2.85 -9.86 14.12
N ILE A 122 2.45 -9.54 12.88
CA ILE A 122 1.69 -10.50 12.05
C ILE A 122 2.61 -11.61 11.51
N PHE A 123 3.84 -11.29 11.12
CA PHE A 123 4.66 -12.20 10.30
C PHE A 123 5.89 -12.78 10.99
N LEU A 124 6.37 -12.20 12.10
CA LEU A 124 7.63 -12.60 12.75
C LEU A 124 7.41 -13.16 14.15
N ASP A 125 6.52 -12.58 14.96
CA ASP A 125 6.37 -12.96 16.37
C ASP A 125 5.83 -14.39 16.56
N ARG A 126 5.16 -14.96 15.55
CA ARG A 126 4.67 -16.36 15.58
C ARG A 126 5.78 -17.41 15.44
N GLN A 127 6.93 -17.08 14.85
CA GLN A 127 8.06 -18.03 14.74
C GLN A 127 8.81 -18.24 16.06
N SER A 128 8.52 -17.44 17.09
CA SER A 128 9.16 -17.56 18.42
C SER A 128 8.32 -18.37 19.43
N GLY A 129 7.09 -18.75 19.07
CA GLY A 129 6.13 -19.41 19.97
C GLY A 129 6.06 -20.94 19.83
N ASP A 130 6.70 -21.51 18.80
CA ASP A 130 6.81 -22.96 18.63
C ASP A 130 8.25 -23.40 18.94
N GLY A 131 8.39 -24.30 19.90
CA GLY A 131 9.68 -24.68 20.47
C GLY A 131 10.56 -25.42 19.46
N GLY A 132 11.47 -24.70 18.81
CA GLY A 132 12.44 -25.28 17.88
C GLY A 132 13.68 -24.41 17.72
N ALA A 133 14.74 -24.76 18.48
CA ALA A 133 16.15 -24.41 18.29
C ALA A 133 16.49 -23.03 17.68
N ARG A 134 16.99 -22.12 18.53
CA ARG A 134 18.01 -21.15 18.11
C ARG A 134 19.21 -21.92 17.53
N ALA A 135 19.25 -22.07 16.21
CA ALA A 135 20.44 -22.47 15.49
C ALA A 135 21.02 -21.22 14.81
N ASP A 136 22.19 -20.82 15.32
CA ASP A 136 23.17 -19.87 14.78
C ASP A 136 22.83 -19.14 13.48
N ALA A 137 22.46 -17.87 13.63
CA ALA A 137 22.65 -16.86 12.59
C ALA A 137 24.13 -16.44 12.53
N THR A 138 25.00 -17.37 12.11
CA THR A 138 26.38 -17.07 11.68
C THR A 138 26.84 -18.13 10.70
N ARG A 139 26.60 -17.88 9.41
CA ARG A 139 27.34 -18.33 8.21
C ARG A 139 26.65 -17.69 7.01
N ALA A 140 27.15 -16.54 6.57
CA ALA A 140 28.11 -16.39 5.48
C ALA A 140 27.41 -16.38 4.11
N ASP A 141 26.97 -15.18 3.71
CA ASP A 141 26.77 -14.79 2.31
C ASP A 141 27.56 -13.50 2.12
N ASP A 142 28.88 -13.65 2.16
CA ASP A 142 29.84 -12.69 1.61
C ASP A 142 30.63 -13.46 0.55
N ALA A 143 30.08 -13.53 -0.66
CA ALA A 143 30.82 -13.86 -1.85
C ALA A 143 31.01 -12.57 -2.66
N ARG A 144 32.02 -11.78 -2.28
CA ARG A 144 32.71 -10.91 -3.24
C ARG A 144 33.52 -11.81 -4.17
N PRO A 145 33.50 -11.60 -5.50
CA PRO A 145 34.50 -12.22 -6.34
C PRO A 145 35.86 -11.58 -6.04
N ALA A 146 36.87 -12.42 -5.79
CA ALA A 146 38.24 -12.03 -5.60
C ALA A 146 38.87 -11.61 -6.95
N ASP A 147 39.68 -10.56 -6.89
CA ASP A 147 40.60 -10.13 -7.94
C ASP A 147 41.59 -11.24 -8.27
N ASP A 148 41.63 -11.66 -9.54
CA ASP A 148 42.76 -12.40 -10.09
C ASP A 148 43.61 -11.45 -10.94
N ALA A 149 44.74 -11.04 -10.37
CA ALA A 149 45.76 -10.28 -11.05
C ALA A 149 46.55 -11.21 -11.99
N THR A 150 46.46 -10.98 -13.30
CA THR A 150 47.49 -11.39 -14.25
C THR A 150 47.86 -10.20 -15.12
N SER A 151 49.09 -9.74 -14.96
CA SER A 151 49.73 -8.69 -15.74
C SER A 151 50.11 -9.19 -17.14
N ALA A 152 49.62 -8.52 -18.18
CA ALA A 152 50.29 -8.43 -19.48
C ALA A 152 49.99 -7.05 -20.09
N ASP A 153 51.07 -6.34 -20.36
CA ASP A 153 51.20 -5.04 -21.00
C ASP A 153 50.80 -5.13 -22.49
N ASP A 154 49.94 -4.23 -22.97
CA ASP A 154 50.08 -3.62 -24.31
C ASP A 154 49.11 -2.44 -24.47
N GLY A 155 49.66 -1.30 -24.87
CA GLY A 155 48.99 -0.01 -24.85
C GLY A 155 48.06 0.27 -26.03
N ALA A 156 46.98 1.01 -25.75
CA ALA A 156 46.36 1.93 -26.70
C ALA A 156 45.52 2.98 -25.95
N ARG A 157 45.80 4.26 -26.22
CA ARG A 157 45.04 5.42 -25.74
C ARG A 157 43.65 5.45 -26.42
N ALA A 158 42.58 5.59 -25.64
CA ALA A 158 41.33 6.24 -26.08
C ALA A 158 40.42 6.57 -24.88
N ASP A 159 40.25 7.87 -24.67
CA ASP A 159 39.10 8.60 -24.12
C ASP A 159 38.44 8.15 -22.80
N ASP A 160 38.90 8.83 -21.75
CA ASP A 160 38.30 8.98 -20.43
C ASP A 160 36.90 9.63 -20.54
N ALA A 161 35.86 8.79 -20.57
CA ALA A 161 34.50 9.19 -20.25
C ALA A 161 34.19 8.65 -18.85
N THR A 162 34.28 9.54 -17.87
CA THR A 162 33.88 9.35 -16.48
C THR A 162 32.48 8.74 -16.41
N ARG A 163 32.38 7.42 -16.22
CA ARG A 163 31.17 6.82 -15.64
C ARG A 163 31.22 7.17 -14.17
N ALA A 164 30.39 8.13 -13.77
CA ALA A 164 30.05 8.30 -12.38
C ALA A 164 29.32 7.03 -11.96
N ASP A 165 30.01 6.15 -11.24
CA ASP A 165 29.37 5.18 -10.37
C ASP A 165 28.59 5.99 -9.34
N ASP A 166 27.29 6.15 -9.57
CA ASP A 166 26.39 6.72 -8.59
C ASP A 166 26.22 5.67 -7.47
N ALA A 167 27.13 5.72 -6.51
CA ALA A 167 27.06 4.91 -5.32
C ALA A 167 25.76 5.30 -4.58
N THR A 168 24.74 4.46 -4.71
CA THR A 168 23.48 4.52 -3.97
C THR A 168 23.78 4.88 -2.52
N ARG A 169 23.33 6.06 -2.06
CA ARG A 169 23.61 6.50 -0.69
C ARG A 169 22.96 5.51 0.28
N ALA A 170 23.51 5.40 1.49
CA ALA A 170 22.95 4.53 2.53
C ALA A 170 21.44 4.80 2.80
N ASP A 171 20.99 6.01 2.50
CA ASP A 171 19.62 6.49 2.69
C ASP A 171 18.71 6.32 1.46
N ASP A 172 19.21 5.79 0.34
CA ASP A 172 18.39 5.56 -0.87
C ASP A 172 17.65 4.21 -0.80
N VAL A 173 16.45 4.18 -1.37
CA VAL A 173 15.57 3.01 -1.47
C VAL A 173 15.31 2.66 -2.92
N THR A 174 15.62 1.42 -3.26
CA THR A 174 15.26 0.85 -4.57
C THR A 174 13.92 0.12 -4.47
N VAL A 175 12.98 0.49 -5.36
CA VAL A 175 11.61 -0.03 -5.38
C VAL A 175 11.36 -0.82 -6.67
N ALA A 176 11.16 -2.12 -6.52
CA ALA A 176 10.70 -3.02 -7.57
C ALA A 176 9.18 -2.94 -7.72
N VAL A 177 8.72 -2.18 -8.71
CA VAL A 177 7.29 -2.04 -9.06
C VAL A 177 6.86 -3.25 -9.91
N ASN A 178 5.71 -3.86 -9.60
CA ASN A 178 5.22 -5.08 -10.26
C ASN A 178 4.67 -4.89 -11.66
N TRP A 179 4.60 -3.66 -12.17
CA TRP A 179 4.15 -3.39 -13.52
C TRP A 179 4.70 -2.06 -14.01
N ARG A 180 4.52 -1.78 -15.31
CA ARG A 180 4.75 -0.45 -15.86
C ARG A 180 3.93 0.57 -15.06
N PRO A 181 4.53 1.72 -14.66
CA PRO A 181 3.82 2.76 -13.93
C PRO A 181 2.53 3.17 -14.64
N ASN A 182 1.44 3.25 -13.88
CA ASN A 182 0.10 3.60 -14.35
C ASN A 182 -0.69 4.18 -13.15
N GLY A 183 -2.01 4.39 -13.31
CA GLY A 183 -2.85 4.96 -12.25
C GLY A 183 -2.77 4.25 -10.89
N LEU A 184 -2.45 2.95 -10.85
CA LEU A 184 -2.33 2.20 -9.60
C LEU A 184 -1.07 2.55 -8.79
N HIS A 185 -0.12 3.26 -9.42
CA HIS A 185 1.17 3.62 -8.82
C HIS A 185 1.25 5.11 -8.45
N VAL A 186 0.21 5.90 -8.74
CA VAL A 186 0.13 7.35 -8.47
C VAL A 186 0.58 7.74 -7.05
N PRO A 187 0.23 7.02 -5.96
CA PRO A 187 0.69 7.39 -4.62
C PRO A 187 2.21 7.52 -4.48
N PHE A 188 3.00 6.67 -5.14
CA PHE A 188 4.46 6.73 -5.06
C PHE A 188 5.03 7.96 -5.80
N TYR A 189 4.44 8.29 -6.95
CA TYR A 189 4.84 9.44 -7.74
C TYR A 189 4.33 10.74 -7.12
N ALA A 190 3.18 10.73 -6.46
CA ALA A 190 2.67 11.86 -5.68
C ALA A 190 3.57 12.18 -4.48
N ALA A 191 4.11 11.16 -3.81
CA ALA A 191 5.12 11.36 -2.77
C ALA A 191 6.38 12.05 -3.34
N THR A 192 6.77 11.70 -4.56
CA THR A 192 7.93 12.31 -5.24
C THR A 192 7.61 13.77 -5.64
N THR A 193 6.51 14.01 -6.34
CA THR A 193 6.17 15.35 -6.87
C THR A 193 5.80 16.35 -5.77
N ALA A 194 5.27 15.89 -4.65
CA ALA A 194 4.97 16.72 -3.49
C ALA A 194 6.16 16.87 -2.50
N GLY A 195 7.32 16.26 -2.81
CA GLY A 195 8.54 16.37 -1.99
C GLY A 195 8.45 15.65 -0.63
N TRP A 196 7.60 14.62 -0.52
CA TRP A 196 7.44 13.87 0.72
C TRP A 196 8.63 12.96 1.02
N TYR A 197 9.26 12.37 0.01
CA TYR A 197 10.49 11.61 0.21
C TYR A 197 11.64 12.53 0.66
N ASP A 198 11.81 13.68 0.01
CA ASP A 198 12.79 14.70 0.42
C ASP A 198 12.53 15.21 1.85
N ALA A 199 11.26 15.37 2.25
CA ALA A 199 10.90 15.81 3.60
C ALA A 199 11.28 14.81 4.72
N TYR A 200 11.61 13.56 4.35
CA TYR A 200 12.14 12.53 5.24
C TYR A 200 13.58 12.14 4.90
N ASP A 201 14.27 12.93 4.07
CA ASP A 201 15.66 12.73 3.68
C ASP A 201 15.93 11.32 3.12
N VAL A 202 15.01 10.80 2.30
CA VAL A 202 15.13 9.46 1.67
C VAL A 202 15.10 9.59 0.15
N GLY A 203 16.12 9.09 -0.55
CA GLY A 203 16.11 8.97 -2.00
C GLY A 203 15.31 7.74 -2.42
N VAL A 204 14.52 7.83 -3.50
CA VAL A 204 13.70 6.71 -3.98
C VAL A 204 13.85 6.52 -5.48
N GLU A 205 14.23 5.30 -5.86
CA GLU A 205 14.37 4.89 -7.25
C GLU A 205 13.35 3.80 -7.59
N PHE A 206 12.65 3.97 -8.71
CA PHE A 206 11.62 3.03 -9.16
C PHE A 206 12.09 2.24 -10.38
N GLY A 207 12.14 0.91 -10.26
CA GLY A 207 12.34 -0.02 -11.37
C GLY A 207 11.10 -0.88 -11.56
N HIS A 208 10.55 -0.96 -12.78
CA HIS A 208 9.39 -1.80 -13.04
C HIS A 208 9.77 -3.20 -13.52
N HIS A 209 8.88 -4.15 -13.26
CA HIS A 209 9.01 -5.56 -13.62
C HIS A 209 7.68 -6.10 -14.15
N ASP A 210 7.73 -7.19 -14.92
CA ASP A 210 6.54 -7.83 -15.47
C ASP A 210 5.92 -8.78 -14.44
N GLY A 211 5.19 -8.22 -13.48
CA GLY A 211 4.38 -8.95 -12.51
C GLY A 211 4.95 -9.03 -11.09
N SER A 212 4.06 -9.37 -10.15
CA SER A 212 4.35 -9.46 -8.71
C SER A 212 5.49 -10.41 -8.38
N LEU A 213 5.58 -11.56 -9.06
CA LEU A 213 6.63 -12.55 -8.79
C LEU A 213 8.02 -12.00 -9.11
N ARG A 214 8.19 -11.37 -10.28
CA ARG A 214 9.47 -10.78 -10.70
C ARG A 214 9.90 -9.63 -9.80
N ALA A 215 8.96 -8.77 -9.39
CA ALA A 215 9.24 -7.71 -8.42
C ALA A 215 9.65 -8.29 -7.05
N LEU A 216 8.95 -9.32 -6.59
CA LEU A 216 9.28 -10.01 -5.34
C LEU A 216 10.64 -10.71 -5.40
N ASP A 217 11.01 -11.30 -6.53
CA ASP A 217 12.32 -11.93 -6.72
C ASP A 217 13.47 -10.94 -6.63
N ARG A 218 13.29 -9.69 -7.08
CA ARG A 218 14.28 -8.62 -6.85
C ARG A 218 14.45 -8.30 -5.37
N VAL A 219 13.36 -8.28 -4.61
CA VAL A 219 13.44 -8.11 -3.15
C VAL A 219 14.16 -9.30 -2.50
N ARG A 220 13.82 -10.53 -2.90
CA ARG A 220 14.41 -11.77 -2.36
C ARG A 220 15.91 -11.84 -2.60
N SER A 221 16.36 -11.52 -3.81
CA SER A 221 17.79 -11.52 -4.16
C SER A 221 18.56 -10.33 -3.59
N GLY A 222 17.87 -9.34 -3.02
CA GLY A 222 18.47 -8.09 -2.53
C GLY A 222 18.79 -7.09 -3.63
N GLY A 223 18.36 -7.32 -4.87
CA GLY A 223 18.44 -6.36 -5.97
C GLY A 223 17.43 -5.22 -5.89
N ALA A 224 16.48 -5.28 -4.95
CA ALA A 224 15.63 -4.17 -4.54
C ALA A 224 15.38 -4.20 -3.02
N ASP A 225 15.20 -3.04 -2.40
CA ASP A 225 14.87 -2.92 -0.97
C ASP A 225 13.38 -3.18 -0.69
N VAL A 226 12.54 -2.66 -1.58
CA VAL A 226 11.08 -2.71 -1.51
C VAL A 226 10.53 -3.30 -2.80
N GLY A 227 9.50 -4.12 -2.69
CA GLY A 227 8.75 -4.63 -3.82
C GLY A 227 7.28 -4.33 -3.68
N ILE A 228 6.62 -4.05 -4.79
CA ILE A 228 5.16 -4.05 -4.87
C ILE A 228 4.76 -5.45 -5.33
N ALA A 229 3.94 -6.15 -4.56
CA ALA A 229 3.50 -7.50 -4.92
C ALA A 229 2.11 -7.78 -4.37
N GLY A 230 1.32 -8.53 -5.13
CA GLY A 230 0.00 -8.99 -4.70
C GLY A 230 0.07 -9.93 -3.49
N ALA A 231 -0.95 -9.86 -2.63
CA ALA A 231 -0.99 -10.55 -1.35
C ALA A 231 -0.89 -12.09 -1.50
N ALA A 232 -1.50 -12.67 -2.54
CA ALA A 232 -1.44 -14.12 -2.75
C ALA A 232 -0.04 -14.56 -3.19
N THR A 233 0.61 -13.82 -4.09
CA THR A 233 2.00 -14.05 -4.50
C THR A 233 2.94 -14.03 -3.29
N VAL A 234 2.75 -13.07 -2.37
CA VAL A 234 3.58 -12.96 -1.15
C VAL A 234 3.39 -14.16 -0.24
N LEU A 235 2.14 -14.59 0.02
CA LEU A 235 1.90 -15.76 0.86
C LEU A 235 2.45 -17.05 0.24
N ARG A 236 2.32 -17.21 -1.09
CA ARG A 236 2.89 -18.36 -1.80
C ARG A 236 4.41 -18.41 -1.67
N ALA A 237 5.08 -17.29 -1.94
CA ALA A 237 6.53 -17.21 -1.79
C ALA A 237 6.98 -17.50 -0.35
N ARG A 238 6.23 -17.03 0.66
CA ARG A 238 6.52 -17.36 2.06
C ARG A 238 6.34 -18.86 2.35
N ALA A 239 5.32 -19.51 1.80
CA ALA A 239 5.10 -20.95 1.95
C ALA A 239 6.25 -21.76 1.30
N GLU A 240 6.83 -21.22 0.23
CA GLU A 240 8.05 -21.73 -0.41
C GLU A 240 9.34 -21.36 0.37
N GLY A 241 9.23 -20.78 1.57
CA GLY A 241 10.35 -20.45 2.46
C GLY A 241 10.95 -19.05 2.29
N ALA A 242 10.41 -18.19 1.42
CA ALA A 242 10.94 -16.83 1.24
C ALA A 242 10.79 -15.97 2.51
N ARG A 243 11.89 -15.34 2.93
CA ARG A 243 11.95 -14.45 4.12
C ARG A 243 11.57 -13.01 3.76
N VAL A 244 10.32 -12.82 3.33
CA VAL A 244 9.76 -11.52 2.88
C VAL A 244 8.52 -11.15 3.69
N VAL A 245 8.32 -9.87 4.00
CA VAL A 245 7.25 -9.38 4.88
C VAL A 245 6.49 -8.23 4.21
N PRO A 246 5.15 -8.31 4.08
CA PRO A 246 4.35 -7.18 3.65
C PRO A 246 4.20 -6.17 4.81
N VAL A 247 4.69 -4.95 4.60
CA VAL A 247 4.71 -3.86 5.59
C VAL A 247 3.54 -2.90 5.47
N ALA A 248 2.89 -2.85 4.31
CA ALA A 248 1.69 -2.06 4.09
C ALA A 248 0.83 -2.66 2.96
N VAL A 249 -0.48 -2.46 3.04
CA VAL A 249 -1.43 -2.81 1.97
C VAL A 249 -1.75 -1.57 1.13
N LEU A 250 -1.30 -1.56 -0.13
CA LEU A 250 -1.47 -0.41 -1.03
C LEU A 250 -2.95 -0.19 -1.39
N TYR A 251 -3.65 -1.28 -1.72
CA TYR A 251 -5.10 -1.31 -1.94
C TYR A 251 -5.74 -2.41 -1.10
N GLN A 252 -6.81 -2.08 -0.37
CA GLN A 252 -7.49 -2.97 0.57
C GLN A 252 -8.26 -4.10 -0.11
N ARG A 253 -8.55 -3.98 -1.42
CA ARG A 253 -9.15 -5.03 -2.25
C ARG A 253 -8.28 -5.30 -3.48
N ALA A 254 -8.12 -6.57 -3.85
CA ALA A 254 -7.51 -6.94 -5.12
C ALA A 254 -8.37 -6.51 -6.31
N MET A 255 -7.67 -6.15 -7.37
CA MET A 255 -8.23 -5.61 -8.61
C MET A 255 -8.20 -6.66 -9.73
N THR A 256 -8.28 -7.94 -9.36
CA THR A 256 -8.25 -9.05 -10.33
C THR A 256 -9.64 -9.33 -10.87
N VAL A 257 -9.74 -9.43 -12.19
CA VAL A 257 -10.96 -9.75 -12.92
C VAL A 257 -10.77 -11.02 -13.76
N LEU A 258 -11.86 -11.73 -14.02
CA LEU A 258 -11.99 -12.60 -15.18
C LEU A 258 -12.72 -11.79 -16.25
N TYR A 259 -12.16 -11.65 -17.44
CA TYR A 259 -12.76 -10.83 -18.48
C TYR A 259 -12.67 -11.47 -19.86
N THR A 260 -13.54 -11.03 -20.75
CA THR A 260 -13.63 -11.49 -22.14
C THR A 260 -14.11 -10.37 -23.04
N VAL A 261 -13.92 -10.52 -24.36
CA VAL A 261 -14.57 -9.65 -25.35
C VAL A 261 -15.86 -10.31 -25.81
N ARG A 262 -16.94 -9.51 -25.92
CA ARG A 262 -18.28 -9.98 -26.30
C ARG A 262 -18.29 -10.83 -27.57
N GLU A 263 -17.44 -10.46 -28.52
CA GLU A 263 -17.25 -11.14 -29.80
C GLU A 263 -16.69 -12.55 -29.64
N VAL A 264 -15.80 -12.78 -28.67
CA VAL A 264 -15.21 -14.10 -28.36
C VAL A 264 -16.17 -14.93 -27.52
N PHE A 265 -16.81 -14.32 -26.53
CA PHE A 265 -17.71 -15.05 -25.62
C PHE A 265 -19.04 -15.45 -26.28
N GLY A 266 -19.53 -14.62 -27.21
CA GLY A 266 -20.78 -14.80 -27.94
C GLY A 266 -22.02 -14.21 -27.25
N GLU A 267 -21.91 -13.87 -25.96
CA GLU A 267 -22.98 -13.31 -25.13
C GLU A 267 -22.40 -12.41 -24.03
N GLU A 268 -23.25 -11.74 -23.24
CA GLU A 268 -22.77 -10.95 -22.11
C GLU A 268 -22.35 -11.84 -20.94
N LEU A 269 -21.09 -11.75 -20.51
CA LEU A 269 -20.61 -12.41 -19.30
C LEU A 269 -21.12 -11.66 -18.05
N ARG A 270 -22.10 -12.24 -17.35
CA ARG A 270 -22.73 -11.67 -16.15
C ARG A 270 -22.56 -12.50 -14.89
N SER A 271 -22.20 -13.77 -15.03
CA SER A 271 -22.17 -14.69 -13.91
C SER A 271 -21.15 -15.80 -14.08
N VAL A 272 -20.72 -16.34 -12.94
CA VAL A 272 -19.76 -17.45 -12.86
C VAL A 272 -20.27 -18.69 -13.59
N ALA A 273 -21.58 -18.97 -13.55
CA ALA A 273 -22.16 -20.14 -14.19
C ALA A 273 -21.91 -20.21 -15.71
N GLN A 274 -21.74 -19.05 -16.37
CA GLN A 274 -21.45 -18.99 -17.81
C GLN A 274 -20.02 -19.43 -18.16
N LEU A 275 -19.15 -19.63 -17.16
CA LEU A 275 -17.79 -20.14 -17.35
C LEU A 275 -17.72 -21.66 -17.55
N HIS A 276 -18.82 -22.38 -17.32
CA HIS A 276 -18.88 -23.83 -17.51
C HIS A 276 -18.50 -24.22 -18.95
N GLY A 277 -17.52 -25.12 -19.10
CA GLY A 277 -17.02 -25.59 -20.39
C GLY A 277 -16.21 -24.56 -21.18
N ARG A 278 -15.86 -23.41 -20.59
CA ARG A 278 -15.03 -22.37 -21.24
C ARG A 278 -13.55 -22.58 -20.97
N ARG A 279 -12.71 -22.16 -21.92
CA ARG A 279 -11.25 -22.12 -21.76
C ARG A 279 -10.85 -20.81 -21.08
N ILE A 280 -10.26 -20.91 -19.90
CA ILE A 280 -9.83 -19.73 -19.14
C ILE A 280 -8.32 -19.61 -19.13
N GLY A 281 -7.81 -18.54 -19.73
CA GLY A 281 -6.40 -18.19 -19.74
C GLY A 281 -5.93 -17.66 -18.40
N MET A 282 -5.05 -18.40 -17.71
CA MET A 282 -4.54 -18.05 -16.39
C MET A 282 -3.03 -18.33 -16.30
N PRO A 283 -2.16 -17.31 -16.14
CA PRO A 283 -0.74 -17.59 -15.98
C PRO A 283 -0.45 -18.33 -14.66
N PRO A 284 0.37 -19.39 -14.65
CA PRO A 284 0.63 -20.18 -13.43
C PRO A 284 1.37 -19.38 -12.33
N ASN A 285 2.15 -18.38 -12.74
CA ASN A 285 3.08 -17.65 -11.87
C ASN A 285 2.79 -16.15 -11.77
N SER A 286 1.54 -15.73 -12.02
CA SER A 286 1.08 -14.35 -11.81
C SER A 286 0.08 -14.25 -10.66
N GLU A 287 -0.04 -13.05 -10.08
CA GLU A 287 -1.08 -12.77 -9.08
C GLU A 287 -2.48 -13.00 -9.67
N THR A 288 -2.72 -12.54 -10.91
CA THR A 288 -3.99 -12.66 -11.62
C THR A 288 -4.40 -14.12 -11.80
N GLY A 289 -3.46 -14.98 -12.20
CA GLY A 289 -3.72 -16.41 -12.37
C GLY A 289 -3.88 -17.16 -11.06
N VAL A 290 -3.10 -16.81 -10.01
CA VAL A 290 -3.30 -17.42 -8.67
C VAL A 290 -4.68 -17.07 -8.11
N LEU A 291 -5.10 -15.81 -8.21
CA LEU A 291 -6.41 -15.39 -7.73
C LEU A 291 -7.55 -15.92 -8.62
N GLY A 292 -7.34 -16.07 -9.93
CA GLY A 292 -8.28 -16.74 -10.83
C GLY A 292 -8.47 -18.22 -10.49
N ARG A 293 -7.39 -18.96 -10.22
CA ARG A 293 -7.48 -20.35 -9.75
C ARG A 293 -8.15 -20.47 -8.39
N LEU A 294 -7.80 -19.56 -7.46
CA LEU A 294 -8.46 -19.52 -6.15
C LEU A 294 -9.96 -19.31 -6.32
N PHE A 295 -10.35 -18.36 -7.17
CA PHE A 295 -11.74 -18.10 -7.49
C PHE A 295 -12.45 -19.34 -8.03
N VAL A 296 -11.88 -20.00 -9.04
CA VAL A 296 -12.46 -21.22 -9.63
C VAL A 296 -12.59 -22.36 -8.60
N SER A 297 -11.57 -22.58 -7.76
CA SER A 297 -11.59 -23.63 -6.72
C SER A 297 -12.68 -23.43 -5.65
N GLN A 298 -13.23 -22.22 -5.54
CA GLN A 298 -14.33 -21.91 -4.63
C GLN A 298 -15.71 -22.02 -5.30
N THR A 299 -15.74 -22.40 -6.58
CA THR A 299 -16.97 -22.53 -7.37
C THR A 299 -17.24 -24.01 -7.64
N ALA A 300 -18.49 -24.34 -7.98
CA ALA A 300 -18.86 -25.70 -8.40
C ALA A 300 -18.36 -26.06 -9.82
N LEU A 301 -17.45 -25.27 -10.40
CA LEU A 301 -16.99 -25.40 -11.80
C LEU A 301 -15.55 -25.88 -11.92
N GLU A 302 -14.88 -26.24 -10.82
CA GLU A 302 -13.46 -26.62 -10.83
C GLU A 302 -13.18 -27.76 -11.82
N ASP A 303 -14.04 -28.78 -11.87
CA ASP A 303 -13.89 -29.94 -12.77
C ASP A 303 -14.36 -29.68 -14.22
N ASP A 304 -15.03 -28.55 -14.47
CA ASP A 304 -15.73 -28.24 -15.72
C ASP A 304 -15.10 -27.08 -16.52
N ILE A 305 -13.93 -26.59 -16.09
CA ILE A 305 -13.20 -25.50 -16.73
C ILE A 305 -11.89 -26.02 -17.31
N GLU A 306 -11.58 -25.62 -18.55
CA GLU A 306 -10.26 -25.88 -19.15
C GLU A 306 -9.33 -24.70 -18.84
N ILE A 307 -8.28 -24.92 -18.05
CA ILE A 307 -7.27 -23.90 -17.77
C ILE A 307 -6.26 -23.87 -18.92
N ALA A 308 -6.25 -22.79 -19.68
CA ALA A 308 -5.23 -22.52 -20.67
C ALA A 308 -4.06 -21.78 -19.98
N GLU A 309 -2.92 -22.44 -19.84
CA GLU A 309 -1.72 -21.74 -19.36
C GLU A 309 -1.27 -20.74 -20.41
N THR A 310 -1.33 -19.45 -20.06
CA THR A 310 -0.90 -18.38 -20.95
C THR A 310 0.56 -18.02 -20.69
N VAL A 311 1.34 -17.92 -21.76
CA VAL A 311 2.69 -17.35 -21.74
C VAL A 311 2.61 -15.96 -22.38
N GLY A 312 3.06 -14.93 -21.67
CA GLY A 312 2.93 -13.53 -22.11
C GLY A 312 1.71 -12.81 -21.53
N GLU A 313 1.25 -11.75 -22.19
CA GLU A 313 0.08 -10.99 -21.73
C GLU A 313 -1.21 -11.79 -21.95
N GLU A 314 -2.03 -11.95 -20.91
CA GLU A 314 -3.31 -12.67 -20.96
C GLU A 314 -4.24 -12.14 -22.06
N ARG A 315 -4.21 -10.83 -22.29
CA ARG A 315 -4.97 -10.16 -23.35
C ARG A 315 -4.65 -10.71 -24.74
N GLU A 316 -3.40 -11.07 -25.03
CA GLU A 316 -3.02 -11.61 -26.34
C GLU A 316 -3.62 -13.00 -26.54
N ALA A 317 -3.62 -13.83 -25.49
CA ALA A 317 -4.27 -15.14 -25.52
C ALA A 317 -5.79 -15.06 -25.72
N LEU A 318 -6.45 -14.03 -25.17
CA LEU A 318 -7.87 -13.80 -25.43
C LEU A 318 -8.13 -13.44 -26.91
N LEU A 319 -7.31 -12.55 -27.48
CA LEU A 319 -7.53 -12.04 -28.84
C LEU A 319 -7.09 -13.03 -29.93
N ALA A 320 -6.09 -13.88 -29.66
CA ALA A 320 -5.60 -14.88 -30.59
C ALA A 320 -6.46 -16.17 -30.64
N GLY A 321 -7.42 -16.32 -29.72
CA GLY A 321 -8.34 -17.47 -29.66
C GLY A 321 -7.97 -18.70 -28.81
N PRO A 322 -6.78 -18.86 -28.17
CA PRO A 322 -6.55 -20.00 -27.27
C PRO A 322 -7.36 -19.94 -25.96
N ALA A 323 -7.92 -18.79 -25.59
CA ALA A 323 -8.77 -18.66 -24.40
C ALA A 323 -10.08 -17.90 -24.73
N ASP A 324 -11.18 -18.31 -24.08
CA ASP A 324 -12.49 -17.68 -24.22
C ASP A 324 -12.71 -16.59 -23.16
N VAL A 325 -12.03 -16.72 -22.01
CA VAL A 325 -11.99 -15.79 -20.89
C VAL A 325 -10.56 -15.76 -20.38
N VAL A 326 -10.09 -14.64 -19.84
CA VAL A 326 -8.75 -14.56 -19.24
C VAL A 326 -8.76 -13.81 -17.93
N THR A 327 -7.77 -14.06 -17.07
CA THR A 327 -7.55 -13.23 -15.88
C THR A 327 -6.82 -11.94 -16.23
N GLY A 328 -7.06 -10.88 -15.47
CA GLY A 328 -6.31 -9.62 -15.59
C GLY A 328 -6.55 -8.66 -14.43
N SER A 329 -6.02 -7.46 -14.56
CA SER A 329 -6.32 -6.30 -13.72
C SER A 329 -7.55 -5.56 -14.25
N VAL A 330 -8.28 -4.83 -13.39
CA VAL A 330 -9.39 -3.93 -13.80
C VAL A 330 -9.01 -2.87 -14.85
N THR A 331 -7.71 -2.65 -15.07
CA THR A 331 -7.20 -1.79 -16.14
C THR A 331 -7.31 -2.44 -17.53
N ASP A 332 -7.17 -3.77 -17.62
CA ASP A 332 -7.05 -4.48 -18.90
C ASP A 332 -8.34 -4.47 -19.73
N PRO A 333 -9.55 -4.69 -19.13
CA PRO A 333 -10.80 -4.50 -19.85
C PRO A 333 -10.94 -3.10 -20.43
N ARG A 334 -10.58 -2.07 -19.66
CA ARG A 334 -10.68 -0.67 -20.09
C ARG A 334 -9.75 -0.38 -21.26
N ASP A 335 -8.57 -0.99 -21.29
CA ASP A 335 -7.63 -0.87 -22.40
C ASP A 335 -8.24 -1.41 -23.70
N LEU A 336 -8.97 -2.52 -23.63
CA LEU A 336 -9.67 -3.12 -24.76
C LEU A 336 -10.90 -2.31 -25.18
N GLU A 337 -11.68 -1.78 -24.24
CA GLU A 337 -12.80 -0.88 -24.53
C GLU A 337 -12.36 0.33 -25.35
N ARG A 338 -11.22 0.92 -25.00
CA ARG A 338 -10.62 2.04 -25.75
C ARG A 338 -10.14 1.65 -27.15
N ARG A 339 -9.88 0.38 -27.39
CA ARG A 339 -9.59 -0.18 -28.73
C ARG A 339 -10.87 -0.55 -29.49
N GLY A 340 -12.04 -0.11 -29.01
CA GLY A 340 -13.34 -0.30 -29.66
C GLY A 340 -13.97 -1.67 -29.43
N LYS A 341 -13.49 -2.44 -28.44
CA LYS A 341 -14.07 -3.74 -28.09
C LYS A 341 -15.17 -3.59 -27.04
N THR A 342 -16.21 -4.41 -27.13
CA THR A 342 -17.15 -4.60 -26.02
C THR A 342 -16.57 -5.65 -25.09
N VAL A 343 -16.31 -5.28 -23.84
CA VAL A 343 -15.64 -6.15 -22.86
C VAL A 343 -16.56 -6.38 -21.67
N ASP A 344 -16.63 -7.63 -21.22
CA ASP A 344 -17.37 -8.00 -20.02
C ASP A 344 -16.40 -8.57 -18.99
N ALA A 345 -16.61 -8.26 -17.70
CA ALA A 345 -15.70 -8.66 -16.63
C ALA A 345 -16.44 -9.02 -15.33
N LEU A 346 -15.91 -10.03 -14.63
CA LEU A 346 -16.31 -10.42 -13.28
C LEU A 346 -15.17 -10.11 -12.32
N LEU A 347 -15.46 -9.37 -11.24
CA LEU A 347 -14.46 -9.04 -10.23
C LEU A 347 -14.31 -10.17 -9.22
N VAL A 348 -13.09 -10.70 -9.06
CA VAL A 348 -12.82 -11.79 -8.11
C VAL A 348 -13.16 -11.38 -6.67
N THR A 349 -12.90 -10.12 -6.32
CA THR A 349 -13.10 -9.62 -4.95
C THR A 349 -14.54 -9.25 -4.59
N ASP A 350 -15.50 -9.45 -5.49
CA ASP A 350 -16.92 -9.45 -5.12
C ASP A 350 -17.34 -10.77 -4.48
N HIS A 351 -16.55 -11.82 -4.67
CA HIS A 351 -16.82 -13.16 -4.11
C HIS A 351 -15.91 -13.50 -2.93
N PHE A 352 -14.66 -13.01 -2.94
CA PHE A 352 -13.71 -13.26 -1.86
C PHE A 352 -12.90 -12.00 -1.51
N PRO A 353 -13.00 -11.45 -0.27
CA PRO A 353 -12.29 -10.23 0.09
C PRO A 353 -10.80 -10.51 0.28
N ILE A 354 -10.00 -10.13 -0.73
CA ILE A 354 -8.55 -10.34 -0.79
C ILE A 354 -7.86 -8.99 -0.80
N TYR A 355 -6.76 -8.83 -0.06
CA TYR A 355 -5.91 -7.64 -0.17
C TYR A 355 -5.36 -7.49 -1.58
N GLY A 356 -5.30 -6.26 -2.08
CA GLY A 356 -4.64 -5.96 -3.33
C GLY A 356 -3.12 -5.97 -3.22
N PRO A 357 -2.42 -5.23 -4.10
CA PRO A 357 -0.98 -5.08 -4.00
C PRO A 357 -0.54 -4.58 -2.61
N THR A 358 0.63 -5.04 -2.20
CA THR A 358 1.24 -4.75 -0.90
C THR A 358 2.66 -4.25 -1.11
N VAL A 359 3.14 -3.46 -0.15
CA VAL A 359 4.55 -3.06 -0.04
C VAL A 359 5.27 -4.13 0.75
N VAL A 360 6.29 -4.74 0.16
CA VAL A 360 6.98 -5.92 0.70
C VAL A 360 8.46 -5.65 0.81
N VAL A 361 9.07 -6.15 1.90
CA VAL A 361 10.51 -6.03 2.17
C VAL A 361 11.08 -7.38 2.58
N ARG A 362 12.40 -7.53 2.63
CA ARG A 362 13.03 -8.67 3.31
C ARG A 362 12.85 -8.56 4.82
N GLU A 363 12.66 -9.69 5.50
CA GLU A 363 12.62 -9.75 6.97
C GLU A 363 13.87 -9.09 7.60
N ARG A 364 15.06 -9.38 7.06
CA ARG A 364 16.32 -8.77 7.52
C ARG A 364 16.29 -7.24 7.47
N ALA A 365 15.65 -6.66 6.44
CA ALA A 365 15.62 -5.21 6.24
C ALA A 365 14.81 -4.48 7.33
N LEU A 366 13.82 -5.14 7.96
CA LEU A 366 13.09 -4.58 9.10
C LEU A 366 13.98 -4.28 10.31
N ARG A 367 15.09 -5.02 10.44
CA ARG A 367 16.10 -4.81 11.50
C ARG A 367 17.22 -3.90 11.03
N THR A 368 17.76 -4.14 9.83
CA THR A 368 18.99 -3.49 9.37
C THR A 368 18.76 -2.16 8.63
N ARG A 369 17.56 -1.93 8.10
CA ARG A 369 17.20 -0.72 7.33
C ARG A 369 15.92 -0.04 7.87
N ARG A 370 15.57 -0.25 9.14
CA ARG A 370 14.30 0.22 9.74
C ARG A 370 14.06 1.72 9.55
N SER A 371 15.09 2.55 9.76
CA SER A 371 14.99 4.01 9.64
C SER A 371 14.61 4.43 8.23
N VAL A 372 15.29 3.84 7.23
CA VAL A 372 15.08 4.10 5.80
C VAL A 372 13.70 3.60 5.34
N LEU A 373 13.30 2.39 5.74
CA LEU A 373 11.97 1.85 5.44
C LEU A 373 10.85 2.70 6.05
N ARG A 374 11.04 3.19 7.28
CA ARG A 374 10.11 4.11 7.95
C ARG A 374 10.00 5.43 7.19
N ALA A 375 11.13 6.01 6.76
CA ALA A 375 11.15 7.25 5.97
C ALA A 375 10.41 7.06 4.63
N PHE A 376 10.71 5.97 3.90
CA PHE A 376 10.02 5.60 2.68
C PHE A 376 8.50 5.47 2.90
N LEU A 377 8.07 4.67 3.88
CA LEU A 377 6.65 4.49 4.16
C LEU A 377 5.97 5.80 4.59
N ALA A 378 6.63 6.65 5.38
CA ALA A 378 6.10 7.95 5.76
C ALA A 378 5.92 8.87 4.55
N GLY A 379 6.88 8.82 3.60
CA GLY A 379 6.78 9.49 2.32
C GLY A 379 5.61 8.96 1.49
N THR A 380 5.44 7.64 1.39
CA THR A 380 4.33 7.00 0.67
C THR A 380 2.96 7.30 1.30
N VAL A 381 2.85 7.37 2.63
CA VAL A 381 1.61 7.81 3.30
C VAL A 381 1.27 9.25 2.90
N GLY A 382 2.29 10.12 2.84
CA GLY A 382 2.14 11.47 2.29
C GLY A 382 1.69 11.46 0.85
N GLY A 383 2.32 10.67 -0.01
CA GLY A 383 1.90 10.51 -1.41
C GLY A 383 0.49 9.99 -1.59
N TRP A 384 0.04 9.05 -0.75
CA TRP A 384 -1.37 8.62 -0.74
C TRP A 384 -2.31 9.76 -0.39
N ALA A 385 -1.97 10.56 0.63
CA ALA A 385 -2.76 11.71 1.03
C ALA A 385 -2.85 12.75 -0.09
N GLU A 386 -1.71 13.13 -0.69
CA GLU A 386 -1.66 14.11 -1.79
C GLU A 386 -2.41 13.59 -3.02
N ALA A 387 -2.21 12.34 -3.41
CA ALA A 387 -2.87 11.74 -4.56
C ALA A 387 -4.41 11.75 -4.43
N ASN A 388 -4.94 11.53 -3.23
CA ASN A 388 -6.39 11.59 -3.00
C ASN A 388 -6.97 13.01 -3.08
N GLN A 389 -6.12 14.04 -3.07
CA GLN A 389 -6.55 15.43 -3.20
C GLN A 389 -6.31 15.99 -4.60
N ASP A 390 -5.08 15.84 -5.10
CA ASP A 390 -4.68 16.24 -6.43
C ASP A 390 -3.72 15.19 -7.02
N PRO A 391 -4.24 14.20 -7.76
CA PRO A 391 -3.40 13.23 -8.45
C PRO A 391 -2.73 13.80 -9.71
N GLY A 392 -3.08 15.02 -10.15
CA GLY A 392 -2.68 15.60 -11.43
C GLY A 392 -1.16 15.62 -11.66
N PRO A 393 -0.36 16.21 -10.77
CA PRO A 393 1.10 16.28 -10.93
C PRO A 393 1.76 14.89 -11.06
N ALA A 394 1.32 13.93 -10.25
CA ALA A 394 1.81 12.56 -10.28
C ALA A 394 1.36 11.81 -11.54
N ALA A 395 0.11 12.04 -11.97
CA ALA A 395 -0.44 11.47 -13.19
C ALA A 395 0.31 11.95 -14.44
N SER A 396 0.63 13.24 -14.52
CA SER A 396 1.49 13.80 -15.57
C SER A 396 2.86 13.15 -15.59
N ARG A 397 3.53 13.01 -14.44
CA ARG A 397 4.84 12.36 -14.37
C ARG A 397 4.80 10.90 -14.86
N ILE A 398 3.78 10.14 -14.48
CA ILE A 398 3.62 8.76 -14.95
C ILE A 398 3.33 8.71 -16.45
N ALA A 399 2.48 9.60 -16.95
CA ALA A 399 2.16 9.72 -18.36
C ALA A 399 3.40 9.97 -19.22
N ASP A 400 4.30 10.86 -18.76
CA ASP A 400 5.57 11.15 -19.44
C ASP A 400 6.49 9.92 -19.52
N LEU A 401 6.50 9.07 -18.48
CA LEU A 401 7.30 7.84 -18.46
C LEU A 401 6.75 6.76 -19.39
N GLY A 402 5.42 6.65 -19.48
CA GLY A 402 4.73 5.57 -20.21
C GLY A 402 4.28 5.94 -21.62
N GLY A 403 4.37 7.22 -22.02
CA GLY A 403 3.72 7.72 -23.23
C GLY A 403 2.20 7.63 -23.15
N GLU A 404 1.63 7.82 -21.96
CA GLU A 404 0.19 7.72 -21.69
C GLU A 404 -0.49 9.10 -21.66
N ASP A 405 -1.82 9.12 -21.62
CA ASP A 405 -2.59 10.34 -21.35
C ASP A 405 -2.64 10.58 -19.82
N PRO A 406 -2.22 11.75 -19.30
CA PRO A 406 -2.29 12.04 -17.86
C PRO A 406 -3.71 11.94 -17.29
N GLU A 407 -4.73 12.30 -18.07
CA GLU A 407 -6.13 12.20 -17.63
C GLU A 407 -6.54 10.74 -17.40
N ARG A 408 -6.02 9.84 -18.23
CA ARG A 408 -6.21 8.39 -18.07
C ARG A 408 -5.57 7.89 -16.79
N VAL A 409 -4.35 8.31 -16.50
CA VAL A 409 -3.64 7.94 -15.27
C VAL A 409 -4.41 8.42 -14.05
N ARG A 410 -4.85 9.69 -14.06
CA ARG A 410 -5.69 10.29 -13.02
C ARG A 410 -6.98 9.49 -12.79
N THR A 411 -7.79 9.32 -13.83
CA THR A 411 -9.09 8.62 -13.73
C THR A 411 -8.92 7.18 -13.23
N THR A 412 -7.84 6.51 -13.65
CA THR A 412 -7.51 5.17 -13.18
C THR A 412 -7.22 5.16 -11.68
N PHE A 413 -6.42 6.11 -11.19
CA PHE A 413 -6.13 6.25 -9.76
C PHE A 413 -7.40 6.55 -8.95
N GLU A 414 -8.18 7.55 -9.35
CA GLU A 414 -9.37 7.99 -8.58
C GLU A 414 -10.37 6.84 -8.39
N ARG A 415 -10.63 6.08 -9.46
CA ARG A 415 -11.47 4.88 -9.39
C ARG A 415 -10.84 3.81 -8.49
N ALA A 416 -9.54 3.54 -8.67
CA ALA A 416 -8.85 2.55 -7.87
C ALA A 416 -8.88 2.88 -6.36
N ALA A 417 -8.62 4.14 -6.00
CA ALA A 417 -8.64 4.63 -4.64
C ALA A 417 -10.05 4.58 -4.04
N ALA A 418 -11.07 4.97 -4.80
CA ALA A 418 -12.46 4.96 -4.34
C ALA A 418 -13.00 3.54 -4.10
N GLU A 419 -12.73 2.60 -5.02
CA GLU A 419 -13.34 1.27 -5.04
C GLU A 419 -12.52 0.21 -4.28
N PHE A 420 -11.19 0.32 -4.32
CA PHE A 420 -10.28 -0.69 -3.78
C PHE A 420 -9.38 -0.17 -2.65
N GLY A 421 -9.21 1.15 -2.51
CA GLY A 421 -8.36 1.76 -1.48
C GLY A 421 -9.00 1.87 -0.08
N ARG A 422 -10.33 1.81 -0.01
CA ARG A 422 -11.09 2.09 1.20
C ARG A 422 -11.54 0.81 1.92
N SER A 423 -11.49 0.83 3.24
CA SER A 423 -12.05 -0.20 4.12
C SER A 423 -12.35 0.42 5.49
N ASP A 424 -13.10 -0.30 6.36
CA ASP A 424 -13.22 0.12 7.77
C ASP A 424 -11.84 0.22 8.44
N ASP A 425 -10.90 -0.64 8.04
CA ASP A 425 -9.52 -0.62 8.52
C ASP A 425 -8.81 0.68 8.20
N THR A 426 -8.84 1.13 6.94
CA THR A 426 -8.20 2.39 6.54
C THR A 426 -8.94 3.61 7.04
N ARG A 427 -10.27 3.52 7.21
CA ARG A 427 -11.05 4.57 7.88
C ARG A 427 -10.61 4.76 9.33
N ASP A 428 -10.36 3.67 10.06
CA ASP A 428 -10.14 3.71 11.50
C ASP A 428 -8.65 3.88 11.89
N HIS A 429 -7.73 3.49 11.01
CA HIS A 429 -6.28 3.47 11.30
C HIS A 429 -5.41 4.21 10.29
N GLY A 430 -5.94 4.56 9.12
CA GLY A 430 -5.18 5.18 8.03
C GLY A 430 -4.72 4.20 6.95
N TRP A 431 -4.07 4.72 5.92
CA TRP A 431 -3.63 3.97 4.76
C TRP A 431 -2.62 2.86 5.11
N GLY A 432 -2.56 1.79 4.32
CA GLY A 432 -1.58 0.72 4.52
C GLY A 432 -1.93 -0.28 5.62
N TRP A 433 -2.94 0.01 6.46
CA TRP A 433 -3.26 -0.82 7.62
C TRP A 433 -3.67 -2.25 7.23
N GLN A 434 -3.26 -3.20 8.07
CA GLN A 434 -3.48 -4.63 7.85
C GLN A 434 -3.87 -5.38 9.12
N ARG A 435 -4.69 -6.42 8.95
CA ARG A 435 -5.14 -7.31 10.02
C ARG A 435 -4.70 -8.74 9.77
N GLU A 436 -4.19 -9.38 10.82
CA GLU A 436 -3.82 -10.80 10.85
C GLU A 436 -4.95 -11.69 10.31
N ARG A 437 -6.18 -11.51 10.82
CA ARG A 437 -7.35 -12.29 10.37
C ARG A 437 -7.57 -12.28 8.86
N THR A 438 -7.21 -11.20 8.16
CA THR A 438 -7.42 -11.11 6.71
C THR A 438 -6.35 -11.91 5.98
N TRP A 439 -5.11 -11.87 6.46
CA TRP A 439 -4.03 -12.72 5.98
C TRP A 439 -4.30 -14.20 6.24
N ASP A 440 -4.79 -14.57 7.43
CA ASP A 440 -5.11 -15.96 7.77
C ASP A 440 -6.25 -16.51 6.90
N ARG A 441 -7.27 -15.69 6.61
CA ARG A 441 -8.35 -16.06 5.68
C ARG A 441 -7.81 -16.34 4.28
N LEU A 442 -6.95 -15.46 3.76
CA LEU A 442 -6.35 -15.66 2.46
C LEU A 442 -5.46 -16.90 2.44
N ARG A 443 -4.64 -17.11 3.48
CA ARG A 443 -3.81 -18.32 3.63
C ARG A 443 -4.66 -19.59 3.60
N THR A 444 -5.68 -19.66 4.46
CA THR A 444 -6.60 -20.80 4.53
C THR A 444 -7.24 -21.08 3.18
N ALA A 445 -7.66 -20.03 2.47
CA ALA A 445 -8.27 -20.18 1.15
C ALA A 445 -7.29 -20.72 0.11
N LEU A 446 -6.03 -20.24 0.12
CA LEU A 446 -4.98 -20.76 -0.76
C LEU A 446 -4.60 -22.21 -0.42
N GLU A 447 -4.60 -22.61 0.85
CA GLU A 447 -4.38 -23.99 1.29
C GLU A 447 -5.50 -24.92 0.80
N GLN A 448 -6.76 -24.50 1.01
CA GLN A 448 -7.94 -25.25 0.57
C GLN A 448 -7.98 -25.43 -0.95
N GLY A 449 -7.61 -24.39 -1.70
CA GLY A 449 -7.46 -24.45 -3.16
C GLY A 449 -6.20 -25.17 -3.65
N ARG A 450 -5.36 -25.71 -2.73
CA ARG A 450 -4.07 -26.37 -3.05
C ARG A 450 -3.10 -25.49 -3.84
N LEU A 451 -3.11 -24.18 -3.55
CA LEU A 451 -2.31 -23.15 -4.22
C LEU A 451 -1.06 -22.74 -3.43
N LEU A 452 -0.80 -23.37 -2.28
CA LEU A 452 0.45 -23.24 -1.53
C LEU A 452 1.27 -24.53 -1.64
N THR A 453 2.56 -24.40 -1.93
CA THR A 453 3.53 -25.51 -1.91
C THR A 453 4.49 -25.30 -0.75
N GLY A 454 4.15 -25.83 0.43
CA GLY A 454 4.98 -25.79 1.64
C GLY A 454 4.18 -25.51 2.92
N GLU A 455 4.75 -25.83 4.09
CA GLU A 455 4.22 -25.41 5.40
C GLU A 455 4.85 -24.06 5.80
N LEU A 456 4.04 -23.13 6.32
CA LEU A 456 4.40 -21.72 6.56
C LEU A 456 5.06 -21.41 7.91
#